data_AF-A0A9W7LUQ4-F1
#
_entry.id   AF-A0A9W7LUQ4-F1
#
_cell.length_a   1.000
_cell.length_b   1.000
_cell.length_c   1.000
_cell.angle_alpha   90.00
_cell.angle_beta   90.00
_cell.angle_gamma   90.00
#
_symmetry.space_group_name_H-M   'P 1'
#
loop_
_entity.id
_entity.type
_entity.pdbx_description
1 polymer ?
#
loop_
_entity_poly.entity_id
_entity_poly.type
_entity_poly.pdbx_seq_one_letter_code
_entity_poly.pdbx_strand_id
1 'polypeptide(L)'
;MSRTPESLNNAQNNTKPNLGLAKPTPTFPDLFLTAISLLFLFSSPKQNITLFPKFLPFPSNTRRFLKNPTMSHSRTPFATPQALSDWLKPRLPSDSLASWGVKPGTKNVHNLWLELSEGEISLLDSSPPLRTVNVVTVRILGKDNLVLVESRQELSDGSVRDRFRPLSEKMKPLETTEEAVARAVKEELGSVIDSGVVRIVPGSYRKKLEERNSVSYPGLPARYVLHSVDAWVEGLPEEEFCTEEKEEYEDFDGARGLEKAVSVRKHYWKWVSSDSLCS
;
A
#
# COMPACT_ATOMS: atom_id res chain seq x y z
N MET A 1 -6.48 -63.44 -54.57
CA MET A 1 -5.67 -63.54 -55.81
C MET A 1 -5.88 -62.25 -56.58
N SER A 2 -5.06 -61.23 -56.29
CA SER A 2 -3.86 -60.89 -57.06
C SER A 2 -4.21 -60.14 -58.35
N ARG A 3 -4.25 -58.80 -58.27
CA ARG A 3 -4.00 -57.89 -59.39
C ARG A 3 -3.38 -56.60 -58.86
N THR A 4 -2.09 -56.44 -59.05
CA THR A 4 -1.52 -55.20 -59.60
C THR A 4 -1.66 -55.30 -61.13
N PRO A 5 -1.79 -54.21 -61.93
CA PRO A 5 -0.63 -53.35 -62.19
C PRO A 5 -0.95 -51.91 -62.69
N GLU A 6 0.12 -51.25 -63.16
CA GLU A 6 0.17 -50.13 -64.13
C GLU A 6 -0.17 -48.72 -63.61
N SER A 7 0.78 -47.79 -63.43
CA SER A 7 1.84 -47.22 -64.30
C SER A 7 1.39 -46.06 -65.18
N LEU A 8 2.31 -45.08 -65.25
CA LEU A 8 2.57 -44.09 -66.29
C LEU A 8 2.13 -42.63 -66.05
N ASN A 9 3.18 -41.84 -65.87
CA ASN A 9 3.51 -40.62 -66.62
C ASN A 9 3.18 -39.25 -66.01
N ASN A 10 4.26 -38.65 -65.51
CA ASN A 10 4.89 -37.43 -66.03
C ASN A 10 3.98 -36.23 -66.32
N ALA A 11 4.08 -35.22 -65.46
CA ALA A 11 4.18 -33.83 -65.89
C ALA A 11 4.98 -33.03 -64.85
N GLN A 12 6.10 -32.48 -65.31
CA GLN A 12 6.80 -31.40 -64.64
C GLN A 12 5.84 -30.22 -64.49
N ASN A 13 5.81 -29.60 -63.31
CA ASN A 13 5.72 -28.15 -63.20
C ASN A 13 6.24 -27.69 -61.83
N ASN A 14 7.37 -26.99 -61.91
CA ASN A 14 7.96 -26.21 -60.85
C ASN A 14 7.01 -25.05 -60.51
N THR A 15 6.38 -25.06 -59.34
CA THR A 15 5.89 -23.84 -58.70
C THR A 15 5.87 -24.06 -57.19
N LYS A 16 6.83 -23.44 -56.48
CA LYS A 16 6.81 -23.32 -55.02
C LYS A 16 5.56 -22.54 -54.60
N PRO A 17 4.68 -23.06 -53.73
CA PRO A 17 3.86 -22.19 -52.90
C PRO A 17 4.69 -21.81 -51.67
N ASN A 18 4.99 -20.52 -51.55
CA ASN A 18 5.33 -19.87 -50.29
C ASN A 18 4.19 -20.14 -49.30
N LEU A 19 4.36 -21.11 -48.39
CA LEU A 19 3.59 -21.13 -47.16
C LEU A 19 4.34 -20.26 -46.16
N GLY A 20 3.76 -19.10 -45.86
CA GLY A 20 4.26 -18.18 -44.86
C GLY A 20 4.43 -18.89 -43.53
N LEU A 21 5.68 -19.05 -43.12
CA LEU A 21 6.04 -19.36 -41.75
C LEU A 21 5.72 -18.13 -40.92
N ALA A 22 4.54 -18.13 -40.30
CA ALA A 22 4.14 -17.11 -39.34
C ALA A 22 5.19 -17.08 -38.22
N LYS A 23 5.91 -15.96 -38.12
CA LYS A 23 6.79 -15.66 -37.00
C LYS A 23 5.95 -15.72 -35.72
N PRO A 24 6.43 -16.33 -34.63
CA PRO A 24 5.79 -16.18 -33.34
C PRO A 24 5.84 -14.70 -32.96
N THR A 25 4.68 -14.05 -32.96
CA THR A 25 4.47 -12.77 -32.31
C THR A 25 4.92 -12.90 -30.86
N PRO A 26 5.84 -12.05 -30.36
CA PRO A 26 6.12 -12.00 -28.95
C PRO A 26 4.83 -11.56 -28.26
N THR A 27 4.19 -12.48 -27.54
CA THR A 27 3.15 -12.17 -26.57
C THR A 27 3.76 -11.20 -25.57
N PHE A 28 3.37 -9.94 -25.69
CA PHE A 28 3.61 -8.91 -24.70
C PHE A 28 3.16 -9.47 -23.34
N PRO A 29 3.99 -9.41 -22.29
CA PRO A 29 3.49 -9.71 -20.96
C PRO A 29 2.42 -8.67 -20.63
N ASP A 30 1.29 -9.16 -20.10
CA ASP A 30 0.21 -8.38 -19.49
C ASP A 30 0.78 -7.54 -18.34
N LEU A 31 1.39 -6.42 -18.70
CA LEU A 31 1.68 -5.32 -17.80
C LEU A 31 0.37 -4.57 -17.60
N PHE A 32 -0.50 -5.11 -16.75
CA PHE A 32 -1.56 -4.33 -16.14
C PHE A 32 -0.91 -3.29 -15.24
N LEU A 33 -0.54 -2.15 -15.84
CA LEU A 33 -0.30 -0.90 -15.13
C LEU A 33 -1.62 -0.53 -14.46
N THR A 34 -1.72 -0.85 -13.16
CA THR A 34 -2.72 -0.24 -12.29
C THR A 34 -2.28 1.19 -12.00
N ALA A 35 -2.34 2.05 -13.02
CA ALA A 35 -2.25 3.49 -12.85
C ALA A 35 -3.53 3.95 -12.14
N ILE A 36 -3.53 3.89 -10.82
CA ILE A 36 -4.58 4.48 -9.99
C ILE A 36 -4.20 5.95 -9.84
N SER A 37 -4.62 6.79 -10.79
CA SER A 37 -4.57 8.24 -10.65
C SER A 37 -5.47 8.63 -9.48
N LEU A 38 -4.85 9.09 -8.39
CA LEU A 38 -5.52 9.77 -7.31
C LEU A 38 -5.58 11.25 -7.69
N LEU A 39 -6.65 11.64 -8.37
CA LEU A 39 -6.99 13.05 -8.59
C LEU A 39 -7.24 13.70 -7.22
N PHE A 40 -6.22 14.34 -6.66
CA PHE A 40 -6.39 15.23 -5.53
C PHE A 40 -6.73 16.62 -6.06
N LEU A 41 -8.02 16.95 -6.13
CA LEU A 41 -8.45 18.32 -6.43
C LEU A 41 -8.13 19.22 -5.23
N PHE A 42 -6.93 19.80 -5.24
CA PHE A 42 -6.53 20.82 -4.26
C PHE A 42 -6.88 22.20 -4.79
N SER A 43 -7.99 22.76 -4.30
CA SER A 43 -8.23 24.21 -4.40
C SER A 43 -7.57 24.90 -3.21
N SER A 44 -6.54 25.71 -3.49
CA SER A 44 -5.82 26.51 -2.51
C SER A 44 -6.62 27.77 -2.15
N PRO A 45 -7.01 28.01 -0.89
CA PRO A 45 -7.37 29.34 -0.46
C PRO A 45 -6.09 30.14 -0.21
N LYS A 46 -5.93 31.29 -0.88
CA LYS A 46 -4.91 32.28 -0.53
C LYS A 46 -5.30 32.95 0.78
N GLN A 47 -4.58 32.72 1.87
CA GLN A 47 -4.65 33.58 3.06
C GLN A 47 -3.27 33.79 3.68
N ASN A 48 -2.87 35.06 3.72
CA ASN A 48 -1.75 35.57 4.51
C ASN A 48 -2.17 35.63 5.98
N ILE A 49 -1.65 34.74 6.83
CA ILE A 49 -1.73 34.92 8.29
C ILE A 49 -0.40 34.46 8.91
N THR A 50 0.32 35.41 9.47
CA THR A 50 1.49 35.18 10.34
C THR A 50 1.01 34.74 11.72
N LEU A 51 1.10 33.45 12.02
CA LEU A 51 0.97 32.93 13.39
C LEU A 51 2.01 31.83 13.64
N PHE A 52 2.66 31.93 14.79
CA PHE A 52 3.83 31.14 15.19
C PHE A 52 3.53 29.62 15.20
N PRO A 53 4.39 28.79 14.58
CA PRO A 53 4.21 27.33 14.58
C PRO A 53 4.51 26.73 15.95
N LYS A 54 3.70 25.75 16.37
CA LYS A 54 4.00 24.91 17.54
C LYS A 54 5.13 23.95 17.17
N PHE A 55 6.24 24.02 17.89
CA PHE A 55 7.35 23.10 17.75
C PHE A 55 7.06 21.84 18.55
N LEU A 56 7.05 20.69 17.88
CA LEU A 56 7.10 19.39 18.55
C LEU A 56 8.55 18.90 18.43
N PRO A 57 9.42 19.14 19.42
CA PRO A 57 10.71 18.47 19.45
C PRO A 57 10.47 16.97 19.64
N PHE A 58 11.25 16.14 18.96
CA PHE A 58 11.33 14.72 19.29
C PHE A 58 11.84 14.64 20.72
N PRO A 59 11.09 14.05 21.68
CA PRO A 59 11.68 13.79 22.98
C PRO A 59 12.84 12.82 22.75
N SER A 60 14.06 13.30 22.99
CA SER A 60 15.29 12.52 23.07
C SER A 60 15.25 11.68 24.35
N ASN A 61 14.31 10.75 24.41
CA ASN A 61 14.30 9.69 25.39
C ASN A 61 14.36 8.39 24.60
N THR A 62 15.51 7.73 24.67
CA THR A 62 15.62 6.26 24.62
C THR A 62 14.87 5.67 25.81
N ARG A 63 13.56 5.94 25.89
CA ARG A 63 12.67 5.14 26.69
C ARG A 63 12.51 3.88 25.86
N ARG A 64 13.19 2.80 26.27
CA ARG A 64 12.71 1.45 25.99
C ARG A 64 11.20 1.54 26.21
N PHE A 65 10.43 1.46 25.14
CA PHE A 65 8.99 1.29 25.25
C PHE A 65 8.85 -0.09 25.88
N LEU A 66 8.88 -0.13 27.21
CA LEU A 66 8.19 -1.15 27.95
C LEU A 66 6.76 -1.04 27.44
N LYS A 67 6.39 -1.96 26.56
CA LYS A 67 5.00 -2.33 26.31
C LYS A 67 4.37 -2.42 27.69
N ASN A 68 3.62 -1.40 28.08
CA ASN A 68 2.74 -1.53 29.23
C ASN A 68 1.86 -2.74 28.90
N PRO A 69 1.77 -3.76 29.77
CA PRO A 69 0.77 -4.79 29.61
C PRO A 69 -0.56 -4.14 29.99
N THR A 70 -1.09 -3.31 29.10
CA THR A 70 -2.45 -2.82 29.22
C THR A 70 -3.33 -4.04 28.96
N MET A 71 -3.73 -4.70 30.04
CA MET A 71 -4.78 -5.70 30.12
C MET A 71 -6.14 -5.05 29.83
N SER A 72 -6.26 -4.44 28.66
CA SER A 72 -7.52 -4.23 27.96
C SER A 72 -7.27 -4.68 26.53
N HIS A 73 -7.18 -6.00 26.34
CA HIS A 73 -7.39 -6.54 25.01
C HIS A 73 -8.76 -6.00 24.55
N SER A 74 -8.75 -5.09 23.58
CA SER A 74 -9.91 -4.93 22.72
C SER A 74 -10.30 -6.35 22.34
N ARG A 75 -11.52 -6.76 22.70
CA ARG A 75 -11.97 -8.09 22.33
C ARG A 75 -12.04 -8.11 20.82
N THR A 76 -11.00 -8.67 20.20
CA THR A 76 -10.98 -8.89 18.77
C THR A 76 -12.22 -9.74 18.47
N PRO A 77 -13.02 -9.38 17.46
CA PRO A 77 -14.24 -10.16 17.16
C PRO A 77 -13.91 -11.62 16.79
N PHE A 78 -12.65 -11.90 16.46
CA PHE A 78 -12.16 -13.21 16.04
C PHE A 78 -10.96 -13.62 16.88
N ALA A 79 -11.09 -14.73 17.63
CA ALA A 79 -10.02 -15.25 18.48
C ALA A 79 -8.78 -15.75 17.69
N THR A 80 -8.97 -16.13 16.41
CA THR A 80 -7.89 -16.66 15.56
C THR A 80 -8.04 -16.17 14.11
N PRO A 81 -6.96 -16.17 13.31
CA PRO A 81 -7.05 -15.94 11.87
C PRO A 81 -8.00 -16.92 11.16
N GLN A 82 -8.08 -18.16 11.64
CA GLN A 82 -8.99 -19.17 11.09
C GLN A 82 -10.46 -18.79 11.32
N ALA A 83 -10.81 -18.31 12.51
CA ALA A 83 -12.18 -17.85 12.80
C ALA A 83 -12.57 -16.65 11.91
N LEU A 84 -11.63 -15.74 11.64
CA LEU A 84 -11.84 -14.65 10.68
C LEU A 84 -12.05 -15.20 9.25
N SER A 85 -11.21 -16.14 8.81
CA SER A 85 -11.34 -16.81 7.51
C SER A 85 -12.71 -17.44 7.33
N ASP A 86 -13.17 -18.21 8.31
CA ASP A 86 -14.46 -18.91 8.25
C ASP A 86 -15.65 -17.94 8.24
N TRP A 87 -15.53 -16.79 8.90
CA TRP A 87 -16.54 -15.73 8.84
C TRP A 87 -16.56 -15.00 7.47
N LEU A 88 -15.40 -14.80 6.85
CA LEU A 88 -15.25 -14.13 5.55
C LEU A 88 -15.69 -15.01 4.36
N LYS A 89 -15.37 -16.31 4.38
CA LYS A 89 -15.66 -17.26 3.29
C LYS A 89 -17.07 -17.15 2.69
N PRO A 90 -18.16 -17.18 3.48
CA PRO A 90 -19.51 -17.10 2.93
C PRO A 90 -19.93 -15.67 2.53
N ARG A 91 -19.14 -14.64 2.83
CA ARG A 91 -19.49 -13.23 2.63
C ARG A 91 -18.72 -12.55 1.50
N LEU A 92 -17.60 -13.11 1.07
CA LEU A 92 -16.79 -12.59 -0.04
C LEU A 92 -17.19 -13.24 -1.38
N PRO A 93 -16.97 -12.57 -2.52
CA PRO A 93 -17.13 -13.20 -3.82
C PRO A 93 -16.24 -14.45 -3.94
N SER A 94 -16.73 -15.46 -4.66
CA SER A 94 -15.98 -16.70 -4.93
C SER A 94 -14.55 -16.39 -5.42
N ASP A 95 -13.59 -17.19 -4.99
CA ASP A 95 -12.15 -17.10 -5.30
C ASP A 95 -11.42 -15.84 -4.78
N SER A 96 -12.12 -14.84 -4.24
CA SER A 96 -11.49 -13.63 -3.71
C SER A 96 -10.54 -13.95 -2.56
N LEU A 97 -11.02 -14.71 -1.57
CA LEU A 97 -10.23 -15.09 -0.39
C LEU A 97 -9.04 -15.99 -0.75
N ALA A 98 -9.19 -16.85 -1.76
CA ALA A 98 -8.11 -17.75 -2.21
C ALA A 98 -6.96 -16.99 -2.88
N SER A 99 -7.18 -15.76 -3.35
CA SER A 99 -6.13 -14.93 -3.95
C SER A 99 -5.23 -14.23 -2.93
N TRP A 100 -5.64 -14.16 -1.66
CA TRP A 100 -4.96 -13.41 -0.61
C TRP A 100 -3.69 -14.15 -0.17
N GLY A 101 -2.54 -13.47 -0.19
CA GLY A 101 -1.24 -14.07 0.12
C GLY A 101 -0.62 -14.87 -1.04
N VAL A 102 -1.41 -15.19 -2.06
CA VAL A 102 -0.97 -15.94 -3.25
C VAL A 102 -0.68 -15.00 -4.42
N LYS A 103 -1.59 -14.05 -4.68
CA LYS A 103 -1.41 -13.07 -5.77
C LYS A 103 -0.38 -12.01 -5.33
N PRO A 104 0.62 -11.67 -6.16
CA PRO A 104 1.60 -10.64 -5.83
C PRO A 104 0.94 -9.33 -5.41
N GLY A 105 1.43 -8.76 -4.31
CA GLY A 105 0.88 -7.52 -3.80
C GLY A 105 -0.49 -7.66 -3.13
N THR A 106 -0.89 -8.85 -2.71
CA THR A 106 -2.01 -9.02 -1.75
C THR A 106 -1.46 -9.30 -0.35
N LYS A 107 -2.27 -9.00 0.68
CA LYS A 107 -2.02 -9.41 2.06
C LYS A 107 -2.82 -10.69 2.34
N ASN A 108 -2.42 -11.47 3.35
CA ASN A 108 -3.11 -12.71 3.72
C ASN A 108 -4.14 -12.49 4.85
N VAL A 109 -4.89 -13.54 5.20
CA VAL A 109 -5.89 -13.45 6.29
C VAL A 109 -5.25 -13.14 7.64
N HIS A 110 -4.01 -13.60 7.86
CA HIS A 110 -3.28 -13.32 9.09
C HIS A 110 -2.98 -11.83 9.24
N ASN A 111 -2.57 -11.14 8.17
CA ASN A 111 -2.44 -9.68 8.17
C ASN A 111 -3.75 -8.98 8.57
N LEU A 112 -4.88 -9.37 7.96
CA LEU A 112 -6.17 -8.73 8.26
C LEU A 112 -6.59 -8.95 9.73
N TRP A 113 -6.32 -10.14 10.26
CA TRP A 113 -6.56 -10.47 11.65
C TRP A 113 -5.69 -9.64 12.60
N LEU A 114 -4.42 -9.41 12.27
CA LEU A 114 -3.53 -8.54 13.04
C LEU A 114 -4.02 -7.08 13.01
N GLU A 115 -4.36 -6.55 11.83
CA GLU A 115 -4.90 -5.18 11.69
C GLU A 115 -6.18 -4.99 12.52
N LEU A 116 -7.05 -6.01 12.60
CA LEU A 116 -8.23 -6.00 13.47
C LEU A 116 -7.87 -6.08 14.95
N SER A 117 -6.87 -6.89 15.28
CA SER A 117 -6.47 -7.15 16.66
C SER A 117 -5.83 -5.93 17.30
N GLU A 118 -5.02 -5.22 16.54
CA GLU A 118 -4.41 -3.95 16.91
C GLU A 118 -5.39 -2.76 16.81
N GLY A 119 -6.62 -2.98 16.33
CA GLY A 119 -7.66 -1.95 16.23
C GLY A 119 -7.41 -0.90 15.13
N GLU A 120 -6.48 -1.17 14.22
CA GLU A 120 -6.17 -0.29 13.09
C GLU A 120 -7.30 -0.25 12.05
N ILE A 121 -8.14 -1.30 12.05
CA ILE A 121 -9.30 -1.41 11.19
C ILE A 121 -10.53 -1.86 11.95
N SER A 122 -11.70 -1.61 11.37
CA SER A 122 -12.97 -2.20 11.80
C SER A 122 -13.70 -2.82 10.61
N LEU A 123 -14.41 -3.93 10.85
CA LEU A 123 -15.30 -4.52 9.86
C LEU A 123 -16.76 -4.22 10.22
N LEU A 124 -17.48 -3.64 9.26
CA LEU A 124 -18.94 -3.58 9.30
C LEU A 124 -19.51 -4.87 8.70
N ASP A 125 -20.42 -5.53 9.40
CA ASP A 125 -21.08 -6.76 8.93
C ASP A 125 -22.10 -6.43 7.83
N SER A 126 -21.59 -6.27 6.62
CA SER A 126 -22.33 -6.16 5.36
C SER A 126 -21.97 -7.33 4.44
N SER A 127 -22.62 -7.43 3.28
CA SER A 127 -22.32 -8.45 2.27
C SER A 127 -21.97 -7.79 0.92
N PRO A 128 -20.67 -7.73 0.54
CA PRO A 128 -19.50 -8.12 1.32
C PRO A 128 -19.22 -7.18 2.51
N PRO A 129 -18.42 -7.58 3.52
CA PRO A 129 -18.10 -6.76 4.68
C PRO A 129 -17.34 -5.48 4.30
N LEU A 130 -17.63 -4.38 4.98
CA LEU A 130 -16.94 -3.10 4.71
C LEU A 130 -15.82 -2.87 5.73
N ARG A 131 -14.57 -2.89 5.24
CA ARG A 131 -13.37 -2.59 6.03
C ARG A 131 -13.18 -1.09 6.15
N THR A 132 -13.28 -0.53 7.35
CA THR A 132 -12.94 0.88 7.60
C THR A 132 -11.52 1.00 8.13
N VAL A 133 -10.77 1.95 7.59
CA VAL A 133 -9.40 2.28 8.01
C VAL A 133 -9.25 3.79 8.11
N ASN A 134 -8.64 4.26 9.20
CA ASN A 134 -8.24 5.66 9.34
C ASN A 134 -6.78 5.77 8.88
N VAL A 135 -6.47 6.73 8.04
CA VAL A 135 -5.14 6.90 7.44
C VAL A 135 -4.73 8.35 7.57
N VAL A 136 -3.53 8.59 8.11
CA VAL A 136 -2.91 9.91 8.04
C VAL A 136 -2.16 10.04 6.73
N THR A 137 -2.32 11.17 6.05
CA THR A 137 -1.60 11.49 4.81
C THR A 137 -0.82 12.77 5.01
N VAL A 138 0.49 12.71 4.93
CA VAL A 138 1.38 13.85 5.19
C VAL A 138 1.95 14.33 3.88
N ARG A 139 1.52 15.52 3.43
CA ARG A 139 2.14 16.20 2.31
C ARG A 139 3.39 16.93 2.81
N ILE A 140 4.53 16.26 2.69
CA ILE A 140 5.82 16.83 3.08
C ILE A 140 6.26 17.82 2.01
N LEU A 141 6.38 19.08 2.42
CA LEU A 141 6.72 20.19 1.54
C LEU A 141 8.25 20.31 1.39
N GLY A 142 8.70 20.42 0.15
CA GLY A 142 10.09 20.65 -0.22
C GLY A 142 10.33 22.07 -0.72
N LYS A 143 11.55 22.33 -1.21
CA LYS A 143 11.89 23.57 -1.91
C LYS A 143 11.14 23.65 -3.25
N ASP A 144 11.04 24.85 -3.82
CA ASP A 144 10.55 25.07 -5.19
C ASP A 144 9.19 24.41 -5.52
N ASN A 145 8.26 24.44 -4.55
CA ASN A 145 6.92 23.87 -4.69
C ASN A 145 6.91 22.34 -4.92
N LEU A 146 7.97 21.65 -4.50
CA LEU A 146 8.06 20.19 -4.53
C LEU A 146 7.36 19.56 -3.33
N VAL A 147 6.91 18.33 -3.53
CA VAL A 147 6.28 17.48 -2.52
C VAL A 147 6.95 16.11 -2.54
N LEU A 148 7.22 15.58 -1.36
CA LEU A 148 7.75 14.22 -1.24
C LEU A 148 6.65 13.20 -1.48
N VAL A 149 6.91 12.24 -2.35
CA VAL A 149 6.02 11.11 -2.62
C VAL A 149 6.74 9.78 -2.52
N GLU A 150 6.03 8.80 -2.00
CA GLU A 150 6.38 7.40 -2.12
C GLU A 150 6.07 6.98 -3.56
N SER A 151 7.11 6.80 -4.36
CA SER A 151 6.99 6.39 -5.76
C SER A 151 6.54 4.93 -5.88
N ARG A 152 7.21 4.04 -5.14
CA ARG A 152 6.96 2.61 -5.09
C ARG A 152 7.42 2.05 -3.74
N GLN A 153 6.95 0.85 -3.42
CA GLN A 153 7.35 0.08 -2.26
C GLN A 153 7.74 -1.34 -2.68
N GLU A 154 8.66 -1.94 -1.94
CA GLU A 154 9.00 -3.35 -2.03
C GLU A 154 8.51 -4.07 -0.77
N LEU A 155 7.82 -5.19 -0.97
CA LEU A 155 7.26 -6.00 0.11
C LEU A 155 8.20 -7.14 0.52
N SER A 156 7.90 -7.77 1.66
CA SER A 156 8.63 -8.92 2.19
C SER A 156 8.59 -10.16 1.28
N ASP A 157 7.58 -10.27 0.40
CA ASP A 157 7.46 -11.33 -0.62
C ASP A 157 8.24 -11.01 -1.91
N GLY A 158 8.98 -9.88 -1.94
CA GLY A 158 9.73 -9.39 -3.10
C GLY A 158 8.87 -8.70 -4.16
N SER A 159 7.54 -8.64 -3.98
CA SER A 159 6.67 -7.91 -4.90
C SER A 159 6.84 -6.40 -4.75
N VAL A 160 6.72 -5.69 -5.87
CA VAL A 160 6.81 -4.23 -5.94
C VAL A 160 5.44 -3.65 -6.25
N ARG A 161 5.07 -2.57 -5.58
CA ARG A 161 3.85 -1.81 -5.89
C ARG A 161 4.17 -0.36 -6.17
N ASP A 162 3.68 0.15 -7.28
CA ASP A 162 3.65 1.59 -7.53
C ASP A 162 2.61 2.26 -6.62
N ARG A 163 2.95 3.46 -6.17
CA ARG A 163 2.22 4.18 -5.12
C ARG A 163 1.92 5.60 -5.54
N PHE A 164 2.97 6.32 -5.94
CA PHE A 164 2.96 7.71 -6.36
C PHE A 164 2.05 8.59 -5.50
N ARG A 165 2.20 8.51 -4.18
CA ARG A 165 1.37 9.23 -3.21
C ARG A 165 2.19 9.80 -2.06
N PRO A 166 1.68 10.83 -1.35
CA PRO A 166 2.32 11.30 -0.14
C PRO A 166 2.44 10.20 0.92
N LEU A 167 3.33 10.40 1.90
CA LEU A 167 3.49 9.54 3.07
C LEU A 167 2.11 9.25 3.68
N SER A 168 1.75 7.97 3.74
CA SER A 168 0.38 7.53 4.02
C SER A 168 0.41 6.34 4.96
N GLU A 169 0.05 6.59 6.21
CA GLU A 169 0.20 5.60 7.27
C GLU A 169 -1.14 5.33 7.99
N LYS A 170 -1.39 4.07 8.36
CA LYS A 170 -2.60 3.71 9.11
C LYS A 170 -2.56 4.39 10.47
N MET A 171 -3.71 4.88 10.94
CA MET A 171 -3.80 5.42 12.28
C MET A 171 -3.95 4.31 13.33
N LYS A 172 -3.25 4.44 14.46
CA LYS A 172 -3.41 3.57 15.64
C LYS A 172 -4.61 4.01 16.49
N PRO A 173 -5.21 3.11 17.28
CA PRO A 173 -6.30 3.50 18.18
C PRO A 173 -5.88 4.62 19.14
N LEU A 174 -6.80 5.56 19.38
CA LEU A 174 -6.67 6.66 20.35
C LEU A 174 -5.58 7.69 20.04
N GLU A 175 -4.91 7.62 18.88
CA GLU A 175 -3.95 8.66 18.50
C GLU A 175 -4.65 9.87 17.86
N THR A 176 -4.13 11.07 18.17
CA THR A 176 -4.46 12.30 17.45
C THR A 176 -3.83 12.31 16.07
N THR A 177 -4.32 13.16 15.17
CA THR A 177 -3.71 13.32 13.83
C THR A 177 -2.26 13.76 13.95
N GLU A 178 -1.92 14.65 14.88
CA GLU A 178 -0.56 15.13 15.11
C GLU A 178 0.38 14.03 15.60
N GLU A 179 -0.08 13.17 16.51
CA GLU A 179 0.68 12.00 16.98
C GLU A 179 0.89 11.00 15.84
N ALA A 180 -0.13 10.75 15.02
CA ALA A 180 -0.05 9.92 13.84
C ALA A 180 0.98 10.43 12.83
N VAL A 181 0.99 11.75 12.56
CA VAL A 181 1.97 12.40 11.67
C VAL A 181 3.39 12.19 12.19
N ALA A 182 3.63 12.51 13.47
CA ALA A 182 4.95 12.40 14.06
C ALA A 182 5.45 10.95 14.06
N ARG A 183 4.56 10.00 14.33
CA ARG A 183 4.84 8.57 14.27
C ARG A 183 5.16 8.12 12.84
N ALA A 184 4.33 8.48 11.87
CA ALA A 184 4.50 8.07 10.48
C ALA A 184 5.83 8.59 9.88
N VAL A 185 6.18 9.86 10.14
CA VAL A 185 7.49 10.41 9.74
C VAL A 185 8.64 9.68 10.42
N LYS A 186 8.50 9.34 11.70
CA LYS A 186 9.54 8.61 12.44
C LYS A 186 9.72 7.18 11.93
N GLU A 187 8.63 6.46 11.71
CA GLU A 187 8.64 5.05 11.30
C GLU A 187 9.17 4.92 9.87
N GLU A 188 8.70 5.74 8.92
CA GLU A 188 9.07 5.59 7.51
C GLU A 188 10.30 6.41 7.08
N LEU A 189 10.56 7.58 7.68
CA LEU A 189 11.64 8.50 7.29
C LEU A 189 12.73 8.65 8.36
N GLY A 190 12.54 8.08 9.55
CA GLY A 190 13.44 8.22 10.70
C GLY A 190 14.87 7.75 10.46
N SER A 191 15.10 6.84 9.51
CA SER A 191 16.43 6.33 9.18
C SER A 191 17.30 7.32 8.40
N VAL A 192 16.71 8.37 7.82
CA VAL A 192 17.40 9.36 6.98
C VAL A 192 17.35 10.77 7.55
N ILE A 193 16.77 10.97 8.74
CA ILE A 193 16.66 12.27 9.40
C ILE A 193 17.30 12.20 10.79
N ASP A 194 18.18 13.16 11.10
CA ASP A 194 18.94 13.16 12.37
C ASP A 194 18.09 13.68 13.56
N SER A 195 17.43 14.83 13.39
CA SER A 195 16.65 15.49 14.45
C SER A 195 15.15 15.18 14.38
N GLY A 196 14.71 14.71 13.21
CA GLY A 196 13.34 14.34 12.91
C GLY A 196 12.32 15.48 12.83
N VAL A 197 12.69 16.72 13.19
CA VAL A 197 11.73 17.81 13.51
C VAL A 197 10.63 17.95 12.46
N VAL A 198 9.39 17.69 12.89
CA VAL A 198 8.19 17.82 12.06
C VAL A 198 7.41 19.07 12.46
N ARG A 199 7.11 19.90 11.48
CA ARG A 199 6.31 21.12 11.65
C ARG A 199 5.06 21.04 10.78
N ILE A 200 3.93 20.70 11.40
CA ILE A 200 2.64 20.69 10.72
C ILE A 200 2.21 22.12 10.41
N VAL A 201 1.81 22.39 9.17
CA VAL A 201 1.34 23.69 8.73
C VAL A 201 -0.03 23.97 9.38
N PRO A 202 -0.17 25.04 10.18
CA PRO A 202 -1.44 25.37 10.82
C PRO A 202 -2.56 25.56 9.80
N GLY A 203 -3.73 24.96 10.07
CA GLY A 203 -4.90 25.08 9.21
C GLY A 203 -4.87 24.24 7.93
N SER A 204 -3.82 23.44 7.71
CA SER A 204 -3.72 22.55 6.52
C SER A 204 -4.58 21.29 6.59
N TYR A 205 -5.07 20.93 7.79
CA TYR A 205 -5.79 19.69 8.02
C TYR A 205 -7.06 19.58 7.15
N ARG A 206 -7.20 18.44 6.47
CA ARG A 206 -8.37 18.08 5.68
C ARG A 206 -8.79 16.65 5.97
N LYS A 207 -10.09 16.41 6.04
CA LYS A 207 -10.68 15.07 6.17
C LYS A 207 -11.44 14.70 4.91
N LYS A 208 -11.15 13.55 4.32
CA LYS A 208 -11.85 13.00 3.16
C LYS A 208 -12.26 11.55 3.42
N LEU A 209 -13.44 11.16 2.95
CA LEU A 209 -13.90 9.77 2.99
C LEU A 209 -13.88 9.22 1.56
N GLU A 210 -13.28 8.06 1.37
CA GLU A 210 -13.23 7.36 0.08
C GLU A 210 -13.60 5.89 0.26
N GLU A 211 -14.50 5.38 -0.59
CA GLU A 211 -14.81 3.96 -0.64
C GLU A 211 -14.32 3.36 -1.96
N ARG A 212 -13.57 2.26 -1.87
CA ARG A 212 -13.04 1.55 -3.04
C ARG A 212 -12.71 0.10 -2.70
N ASN A 213 -12.48 -0.72 -3.73
CA ASN A 213 -11.96 -2.07 -3.54
C ASN A 213 -10.53 -2.02 -2.99
N SER A 214 -10.25 -2.85 -1.99
CA SER A 214 -8.90 -2.98 -1.43
C SER A 214 -7.99 -3.74 -2.39
N VAL A 215 -6.86 -3.12 -2.77
CA VAL A 215 -5.81 -3.80 -3.55
C VAL A 215 -5.16 -4.93 -2.73
N SER A 216 -4.96 -4.70 -1.43
CA SER A 216 -4.36 -5.70 -0.53
C SER A 216 -5.31 -6.86 -0.21
N TYR A 217 -6.62 -6.62 -0.28
CA TYR A 217 -7.65 -7.62 0.02
C TYR A 217 -8.72 -7.62 -1.09
N PRO A 218 -8.42 -8.18 -2.28
CA PRO A 218 -9.38 -8.25 -3.39
C PRO A 218 -10.72 -8.85 -2.94
N GLY A 219 -11.83 -8.26 -3.39
CA GLY A 219 -13.20 -8.67 -2.99
C GLY A 219 -13.69 -8.10 -1.65
N LEU A 220 -12.81 -7.48 -0.85
CA LEU A 220 -13.18 -6.78 0.38
C LEU A 220 -13.20 -5.25 0.12
N PRO A 221 -14.38 -4.61 0.04
CA PRO A 221 -14.44 -3.15 -0.09
C PRO A 221 -13.90 -2.48 1.16
N ALA A 222 -13.29 -1.31 0.96
CA ALA A 222 -12.68 -0.53 2.03
C ALA A 222 -13.15 0.93 2.00
N ARG A 223 -13.50 1.43 3.19
CA ARG A 223 -13.74 2.84 3.49
C ARG A 223 -12.48 3.42 4.12
N TYR A 224 -11.84 4.34 3.41
CA TYR A 224 -10.69 5.10 3.88
C TYR A 224 -11.17 6.43 4.44
N VAL A 225 -10.87 6.66 5.71
CA VAL A 225 -10.99 7.97 6.35
C VAL A 225 -9.62 8.61 6.31
N LEU A 226 -9.41 9.48 5.33
CA LEU A 226 -8.14 10.14 5.05
C LEU A 226 -8.03 11.43 5.86
N HIS A 227 -7.00 11.53 6.69
CA HIS A 227 -6.63 12.70 7.50
C HIS A 227 -5.37 13.32 6.88
N SER A 228 -5.55 14.30 6.00
CA SER A 228 -4.46 14.92 5.27
C SER A 228 -3.96 16.19 5.97
N VAL A 229 -2.64 16.34 6.07
CA VAL A 229 -1.99 17.56 6.57
C VAL A 229 -0.79 17.93 5.71
N ASP A 230 -0.37 19.18 5.80
CA ASP A 230 0.89 19.62 5.21
C ASP A 230 1.93 19.73 6.31
N ALA A 231 3.16 19.32 6.02
CA ALA A 231 4.23 19.40 7.01
C ALA A 231 5.58 19.73 6.37
N TRP A 232 6.42 20.40 7.16
CA TRP A 232 7.86 20.50 6.90
C TRP A 232 8.58 19.49 7.77
N VAL A 233 9.56 18.79 7.19
CA VAL A 233 10.42 17.84 7.91
C VAL A 233 11.87 18.25 7.68
N GLU A 234 12.59 18.51 8.76
CA GLU A 234 13.99 18.91 8.69
C GLU A 234 14.92 17.72 8.46
N GLY A 235 16.00 17.93 7.70
CA GLY A 235 17.05 16.92 7.49
C GLY A 235 16.76 15.89 6.40
N LEU A 236 15.71 16.05 5.60
CA LEU A 236 15.45 15.14 4.48
C LEU A 236 16.45 15.34 3.32
N PRO A 237 16.83 14.27 2.60
CA PRO A 237 17.63 14.38 1.38
C PRO A 237 16.93 15.21 0.29
N GLU A 238 17.71 16.00 -0.46
CA GLU A 238 17.20 16.82 -1.58
C GLU A 238 16.96 15.98 -2.85
N GLU A 239 17.65 14.85 -2.98
CA GLU A 239 17.53 13.91 -4.10
C GLU A 239 16.59 12.74 -3.77
N GLU A 240 16.34 11.87 -4.75
CA GLU A 240 15.62 10.60 -4.52
C GLU A 240 16.38 9.72 -3.51
N PHE A 241 15.63 9.06 -2.62
CA PHE A 241 16.20 8.20 -1.59
C PHE A 241 15.29 7.01 -1.29
N CYS A 242 15.78 6.07 -0.49
CA CYS A 242 14.97 4.96 0.01
C CYS A 242 15.16 4.76 1.50
N THR A 243 14.12 4.28 2.16
CA THR A 243 14.15 3.90 3.57
C THR A 243 13.73 2.44 3.72
N GLU A 244 14.21 1.80 4.78
CA GLU A 244 13.91 0.41 5.09
C GLU A 244 13.09 0.33 6.37
N GLU A 245 12.03 -0.46 6.33
CA GLU A 245 11.13 -0.65 7.46
C GLU A 245 11.47 -1.98 8.17
N LYS A 246 11.46 -1.97 9.50
CA LYS A 246 11.58 -3.20 10.29
C LYS A 246 10.26 -3.96 10.23
N GLU A 247 10.28 -5.28 10.42
CA GLU A 247 9.04 -6.06 10.28
C GLU A 247 7.98 -5.60 11.30
N GLU A 248 6.84 -5.14 10.78
CA GLU A 248 5.71 -4.53 11.52
C GLU A 248 5.20 -5.39 12.69
N TYR A 249 5.38 -6.72 12.63
CA TYR A 249 4.81 -7.70 13.59
C TYR A 249 5.83 -8.68 14.19
N GLU A 250 7.13 -8.34 14.23
CA GLU A 250 8.22 -9.21 14.73
C GLU A 250 7.98 -9.77 16.16
N ASP A 251 7.21 -9.07 16.98
CA ASP A 251 7.01 -9.38 18.42
C ASP A 251 5.76 -10.22 18.76
N PHE A 252 4.94 -10.64 17.79
CA PHE A 252 3.76 -11.46 18.07
C PHE A 252 4.15 -12.95 18.27
N ASP A 253 4.52 -13.33 19.50
CA ASP A 253 4.98 -14.68 19.93
C ASP A 253 3.96 -15.83 19.67
N GLY A 254 2.77 -15.51 19.15
CA GLY A 254 1.76 -16.48 18.71
C GLY A 254 2.03 -17.11 17.33
N ALA A 255 3.06 -16.67 16.60
CA ALA A 255 3.29 -17.00 15.18
C ALA A 255 4.15 -18.27 14.91
N ARG A 256 4.31 -19.19 15.87
CA ARG A 256 4.97 -20.47 15.57
C ARG A 256 4.07 -21.34 14.69
N GLY A 257 4.29 -21.28 13.37
CA GLY A 257 3.63 -22.13 12.37
C GLY A 257 2.51 -21.46 11.56
N LEU A 258 2.28 -20.15 11.71
CA LEU A 258 1.36 -19.39 10.87
C LEU A 258 2.08 -18.84 9.63
N GLU A 259 1.32 -18.67 8.54
CA GLU A 259 1.80 -18.01 7.33
C GLU A 259 2.27 -16.59 7.68
N LYS A 260 3.53 -16.27 7.36
CA LYS A 260 4.15 -14.99 7.73
C LYS A 260 3.36 -13.83 7.11
N ALA A 261 3.05 -12.82 7.91
CA ALA A 261 2.40 -11.60 7.44
C ALA A 261 3.24 -10.92 6.35
N VAL A 262 2.61 -10.48 5.27
CA VAL A 262 3.29 -9.70 4.23
C VAL A 262 3.42 -8.26 4.72
N SER A 263 4.64 -7.77 4.86
CA SER A 263 4.95 -6.39 5.30
C SER A 263 5.65 -5.60 4.20
N VAL A 264 5.69 -4.27 4.34
CA VAL A 264 6.58 -3.45 3.53
C VAL A 264 8.00 -3.63 4.07
N ARG A 265 8.98 -3.65 3.16
CA ARG A 265 10.41 -3.74 3.48
C ARG A 265 11.15 -2.47 3.14
N LYS A 266 10.80 -1.87 2.00
CA LYS A 266 11.51 -0.72 1.46
C LYS A 266 10.56 0.27 0.81
N HIS A 267 10.76 1.54 1.10
CA HIS A 267 10.04 2.65 0.49
C HIS A 267 10.99 3.43 -0.41
N TYR A 268 10.52 3.81 -1.60
CA TYR A 268 11.29 4.63 -2.55
C TYR A 268 10.66 6.01 -2.66
N TRP A 269 11.41 7.03 -2.28
CA TRP A 269 10.97 8.40 -2.14
C TRP A 269 11.54 9.28 -3.24
N LYS A 270 10.71 10.18 -3.77
CA LYS A 270 11.14 11.20 -4.71
C LYS A 270 10.38 12.50 -4.53
N TRP A 271 11.02 13.59 -4.92
CA TRP A 271 10.41 14.90 -4.96
C TRP A 271 9.71 15.10 -6.32
N VAL A 272 8.47 15.56 -6.28
CA VAL A 272 7.69 15.88 -7.49
C VAL A 272 7.07 17.26 -7.37
N SER A 273 6.81 17.91 -8.51
CA SER A 273 6.03 19.15 -8.50
C SER A 273 4.66 18.91 -7.86
N SER A 274 4.22 19.82 -6.99
CA SER A 274 2.89 19.72 -6.37
C SER A 274 1.75 19.70 -7.40
N ASP A 275 1.96 20.32 -8.56
CA ASP A 275 1.00 20.32 -9.67
C ASP A 275 0.77 18.91 -10.23
N SER A 276 1.77 18.04 -10.18
CA SER A 276 1.69 16.65 -10.67
C SER A 276 0.85 15.73 -9.79
N LEU A 277 0.47 16.17 -8.59
CA LEU A 277 -0.42 15.44 -7.68
C LEU A 277 -1.88 15.87 -7.82
N CYS A 278 -2.14 16.95 -8.56
CA CYS A 278 -3.47 17.50 -8.80
C CYS A 278 -4.11 17.01 -10.11
N SER A 279 -3.38 16.24 -10.93
CA SER A 279 -3.75 15.80 -12.28
C SER A 279 -4.20 14.35 -12.38
#